data_AF-A0A1G8TPK4-F1
#
_entry.id   AF-A0A1G8TPK4-F1
#
_cell.length_a   1.000
_cell.length_b   1.000
_cell.length_c   1.000
_cell.angle_alpha   90.00
_cell.angle_beta   90.00
_cell.angle_gamma   90.00
#
_symmetry.space_group_name_H-M   'P 1'
#
loop_
_entity.id
_entity.type
_entity.pdbx_description
1 polymer ?
#
loop_
_entity_poly.entity_id
_entity_poly.type
_entity_poly.pdbx_seq_one_letter_code
_entity_poly.pdbx_strand_id
1 'polypeptide(L)'
;MKLTQITQAAIALVIATTCAASADQFAIRTEKPVSGASKGLLETLDIREIDAVQINGAHFIVIEAKNEGYVEAYIFGRGIDAKALYRLEADWSGAGLSSLPVEARGAFFEETHCEFCTS
;
A
#
# COMPACT_ATOMS: atom_id res chain seq x y z
N MET A 1 44.37 14.05 50.86
CA MET A 1 43.61 13.18 49.92
C MET A 1 42.31 13.89 49.58
N LYS A 2 42.15 14.35 48.33
CA LYS A 2 40.95 15.07 47.85
C LYS A 2 40.17 14.14 46.92
N LEU A 3 38.91 13.89 47.28
CA LEU A 3 37.92 13.26 46.40
C LEU A 3 37.62 14.19 45.23
N THR A 4 37.48 13.64 44.03
CA THR A 4 36.68 14.29 42.99
C THR A 4 35.95 13.19 42.23
N GLN A 5 34.70 13.01 42.61
CA GLN A 5 33.73 12.16 41.93
C GLN A 5 33.45 12.78 40.56
N ILE A 6 33.63 12.01 39.49
CA ILE A 6 33.14 12.36 38.16
C ILE A 6 31.90 11.49 37.93
N THR A 7 30.74 12.04 38.28
CA THR A 7 29.43 11.51 37.89
C THR A 7 29.17 11.90 36.44
N GLN A 8 29.46 10.99 35.50
CA GLN A 8 29.00 11.13 34.12
C GLN A 8 27.54 10.72 34.03
N ALA A 9 26.68 11.69 33.70
CA ALA A 9 25.28 11.50 33.43
C ALA A 9 25.09 10.67 32.16
N ALA A 10 24.49 9.49 32.29
CA ALA A 10 24.03 8.71 31.14
C ALA A 10 22.78 9.40 30.56
N ILE A 11 22.92 10.02 29.39
CA ILE A 11 21.79 10.49 28.60
C ILE A 11 21.23 9.25 27.88
N ALA A 12 20.18 8.66 28.45
CA ALA A 12 19.42 7.62 27.78
C ALA A 12 18.56 8.26 26.68
N LEU A 13 19.05 8.23 25.44
CA LEU A 13 18.30 8.64 24.26
C LEU A 13 17.29 7.53 23.92
N VAL A 14 16.07 7.64 24.44
CA VAL A 14 14.96 6.77 24.04
C VAL A 14 14.46 7.28 22.69
N ILE A 15 15.01 6.75 21.61
CA ILE A 15 14.41 6.89 20.29
C ILE A 15 13.18 5.99 20.30
N ALA A 16 12.03 6.56 20.68
CA ALA A 16 10.75 5.94 20.38
C ALA A 16 10.57 6.01 18.86
N THR A 17 11.07 5.01 18.14
CA THR A 17 10.69 4.77 16.75
C THR A 17 9.22 4.36 16.79
N THR A 18 8.32 5.34 16.71
CA THR A 18 6.97 5.08 16.24
C THR A 18 7.14 4.63 14.80
N CYS A 19 7.28 3.31 14.60
CA CYS A 19 7.02 2.71 13.32
C CYS A 19 5.55 2.99 13.04
N ALA A 20 5.27 4.15 12.43
CA ALA A 20 4.05 4.31 11.67
C ALA A 20 4.15 3.22 10.62
N ALA A 21 3.44 2.11 10.83
CA ALA A 21 3.24 1.13 9.78
C ALA A 21 2.63 1.93 8.64
N SER A 22 3.41 2.17 7.57
CA SER A 22 2.84 2.75 6.36
C SER A 22 1.73 1.79 5.94
N ALA A 23 0.53 2.31 5.67
CA ALA A 23 -0.52 1.49 5.10
C ALA A 23 0.03 0.78 3.86
N ASP A 24 -0.37 -0.49 3.70
CA ASP A 24 0.10 -1.31 2.59
C ASP A 24 -0.53 -0.81 1.29
N GLN A 25 0.21 -0.95 0.19
CA GLN A 25 -0.32 -0.66 -1.13
C GLN A 25 -0.62 -1.94 -1.88
N PHE A 26 -1.70 -1.92 -2.64
CA PHE A 26 -2.21 -3.06 -3.37
C PHE A 26 -2.57 -2.67 -4.80
N ALA A 27 -2.40 -3.59 -5.74
CA ALA A 27 -2.88 -3.46 -7.11
C ALA A 27 -3.95 -4.51 -7.38
N ILE A 28 -5.13 -4.05 -7.79
CA ILE A 28 -6.25 -4.91 -8.19
C ILE A 28 -6.24 -5.00 -9.71
N ARG A 29 -6.04 -6.19 -10.26
CA ARG A 29 -6.11 -6.40 -11.71
C ARG A 29 -7.55 -6.53 -12.18
N THR A 30 -7.90 -5.82 -13.25
CA THR A 30 -9.24 -5.86 -13.87
C THR A 30 -9.14 -6.10 -15.38
N GLU A 31 -10.22 -6.57 -16.00
CA GLU A 31 -10.29 -6.72 -17.46
C GLU A 31 -10.44 -5.40 -18.21
N LYS A 32 -11.06 -4.41 -17.57
CA LYS A 32 -11.37 -3.10 -18.14
C LYS A 32 -10.94 -1.99 -17.18
N PRO A 33 -10.72 -0.76 -17.66
CA PRO A 33 -10.45 0.38 -16.80
C PRO A 33 -11.56 0.54 -15.76
N VAL A 34 -11.17 0.69 -14.50
CA VAL A 34 -12.07 0.99 -13.37
C VAL A 34 -11.38 2.07 -12.54
N SER A 35 -12.12 3.12 -12.18
CA SER A 35 -11.65 4.18 -11.28
C SER A 35 -12.83 4.89 -10.61
N GLY A 36 -12.54 5.77 -9.65
CA GLY A 36 -13.51 6.78 -9.19
C GLY A 36 -14.54 6.22 -8.22
N ALA A 37 -14.10 5.59 -7.13
CA ALA A 37 -14.99 5.24 -6.03
C ALA A 37 -15.71 6.47 -5.48
N SER A 38 -16.90 6.24 -4.92
CA SER A 38 -17.55 7.29 -4.14
C SER A 38 -16.71 7.60 -2.92
N LYS A 39 -16.60 8.89 -2.59
CA LYS A 39 -15.87 9.36 -1.40
C LYS A 39 -16.35 8.65 -0.12
N GLY A 40 -17.66 8.45 0.02
CA GLY A 40 -18.23 7.77 1.20
C GLY A 40 -17.78 6.32 1.33
N LEU A 41 -17.60 5.59 0.23
CA LEU A 41 -17.07 4.23 0.29
C LEU A 41 -15.60 4.22 0.73
N LEU A 42 -14.79 5.09 0.12
CA LEU A 42 -13.36 5.23 0.45
C LEU A 42 -13.16 5.58 1.92
N GLU A 43 -13.94 6.54 2.44
CA GLU A 43 -13.89 6.94 3.85
C GLU A 43 -14.38 5.82 4.79
N THR A 44 -15.42 5.08 4.40
CA THR A 44 -15.97 3.99 5.22
C THR A 44 -14.98 2.83 5.35
N LEU A 45 -14.24 2.54 4.30
CA LEU A 45 -13.26 1.46 4.27
C LEU A 45 -11.84 1.91 4.65
N ASP A 46 -11.62 3.21 4.92
CA ASP A 46 -10.27 3.75 5.16
C ASP A 46 -9.29 3.38 4.02
N ILE A 47 -9.75 3.60 2.78
CA ILE A 47 -9.01 3.28 1.55
C ILE A 47 -8.74 4.56 0.77
N ARG A 48 -7.57 4.61 0.15
CA ARG A 48 -7.19 5.69 -0.77
C ARG A 48 -6.87 5.10 -2.14
N GLU A 49 -7.63 5.46 -3.17
CA GLU A 49 -7.22 5.21 -4.55
C GLU A 49 -5.98 6.08 -4.85
N ILE A 50 -4.91 5.45 -5.30
CA ILE A 50 -3.65 6.10 -5.67
C ILE A 50 -3.65 6.39 -7.17
N ASP A 51 -3.97 5.36 -7.96
CA ASP A 51 -3.83 5.42 -9.42
C ASP A 51 -4.71 4.39 -10.12
N ALA A 52 -4.96 4.61 -11.40
CA ALA A 52 -5.61 3.65 -12.30
C ALA A 52 -4.79 3.59 -13.59
N VAL A 53 -4.08 2.48 -13.79
CA VAL A 53 -3.05 2.35 -14.83
C VAL A 53 -3.26 1.13 -15.71
N GLN A 54 -2.62 1.14 -16.88
CA GLN A 54 -2.48 -0.03 -17.72
C GLN A 54 -1.01 -0.45 -17.77
N ILE A 55 -0.72 -1.72 -17.48
CA ILE A 55 0.63 -2.29 -17.53
C ILE A 55 0.57 -3.50 -18.46
N ASN A 56 1.33 -3.48 -19.55
CA ASN A 56 1.42 -4.57 -20.52
C ASN A 56 0.03 -5.06 -21.02
N GLY A 57 -0.91 -4.14 -21.22
CA GLY A 57 -2.27 -4.43 -21.69
C GLY A 57 -3.28 -4.81 -20.59
N ALA A 58 -2.85 -5.09 -19.37
CA ALA A 58 -3.74 -5.34 -18.23
C ALA A 58 -4.03 -4.06 -17.44
N HIS A 59 -5.26 -3.93 -16.92
CA HIS A 59 -5.69 -2.78 -16.13
C HIS A 59 -5.50 -3.04 -14.63
N PHE A 60 -5.06 -2.02 -13.91
CA PHE A 60 -4.82 -2.07 -12.49
C PHE A 60 -5.38 -0.84 -11.78
N ILE A 61 -6.00 -1.06 -10.63
CA ILE A 61 -6.30 -0.02 -9.65
C ILE A 61 -5.27 -0.14 -8.54
N VAL A 62 -4.48 0.90 -8.32
CA VAL A 62 -3.52 0.94 -7.22
C VAL A 62 -4.18 1.68 -6.05
N ILE A 63 -4.23 1.03 -4.90
CA ILE A 63 -4.87 1.56 -3.69
C ILE A 63 -3.96 1.41 -2.47
N GLU A 64 -4.16 2.27 -1.49
CA GLU A 64 -3.62 2.12 -0.14
C GLU A 64 -4.74 1.61 0.77
N ALA A 65 -4.43 0.58 1.55
CA ALA A 65 -5.36 -0.04 2.49
C ALA A 65 -4.60 -0.64 3.68
N LYS A 66 -5.30 -0.91 4.78
CA LYS A 66 -4.67 -1.47 5.98
C LYS A 66 -4.14 -2.89 5.80
N ASN A 67 -4.84 -3.71 5.00
CA ASN A 67 -4.47 -5.08 4.63
C ASN A 67 -5.38 -5.59 3.50
N GLU A 68 -5.14 -6.81 3.04
CA GLU A 68 -5.85 -7.50 1.95
C GLU A 68 -7.38 -7.54 2.18
N GLY A 69 -7.83 -7.76 3.42
CA GLY A 69 -9.26 -7.84 3.73
C GLY A 69 -10.03 -6.54 3.48
N TYR A 70 -9.37 -5.38 3.63
CA TYR A 70 -9.96 -4.09 3.27
C TYR A 70 -10.06 -3.92 1.76
N VAL A 71 -9.04 -4.38 1.03
CA VAL A 71 -9.05 -4.39 -0.43
C VAL A 71 -10.18 -5.27 -0.97
N GLU A 72 -10.36 -6.44 -0.39
CA GLU A 72 -11.44 -7.35 -0.74
C GLU A 72 -12.83 -6.76 -0.45
N ALA A 73 -13.00 -6.10 0.71
CA ALA A 73 -14.23 -5.38 1.01
C ALA A 73 -14.51 -4.26 -0.02
N TYR A 74 -13.46 -3.62 -0.53
CA TYR A 74 -13.57 -2.63 -1.60
C TYR A 74 -13.95 -3.25 -2.95
N ILE A 75 -13.33 -4.37 -3.32
CA ILE A 75 -13.68 -5.15 -4.52
C ILE A 75 -15.16 -5.52 -4.47
N PHE A 76 -15.61 -6.10 -3.36
CA PHE A 76 -16.99 -6.52 -3.16
C PHE A 76 -17.96 -5.32 -3.16
N GLY A 77 -17.66 -4.28 -2.38
CA GLY A 77 -18.51 -3.10 -2.25
C GLY A 77 -18.68 -2.29 -3.54
N ARG A 78 -17.67 -2.30 -4.42
CA ARG A 78 -17.75 -1.68 -5.76
C ARG A 78 -18.36 -2.61 -6.82
N GLY A 79 -18.46 -3.91 -6.56
CA GLY A 79 -18.77 -4.90 -7.59
C GLY A 79 -17.70 -4.96 -8.67
N ILE A 80 -16.42 -4.88 -8.29
CA ILE A 80 -15.30 -4.98 -9.22
C ILE A 80 -15.13 -6.43 -9.65
N ASP A 81 -15.05 -6.67 -10.96
CA ASP A 81 -14.61 -7.94 -11.51
C ASP A 81 -13.08 -8.03 -11.46
N ALA A 82 -12.57 -8.31 -10.26
CA ALA A 82 -11.15 -8.42 -9.98
C ALA A 82 -10.63 -9.78 -10.44
N LYS A 83 -9.52 -9.81 -11.19
CA LYS A 83 -8.90 -11.04 -11.69
C LYS A 83 -7.75 -11.54 -10.82
N ALA A 84 -7.10 -10.62 -10.14
CA ALA A 84 -6.02 -10.92 -9.20
C ALA A 84 -5.82 -9.73 -8.26
N LEU A 85 -5.24 -10.01 -7.10
CA LEU A 85 -4.80 -9.02 -6.13
C LEU A 85 -3.28 -9.15 -5.94
N TYR A 86 -2.61 -8.01 -5.94
CA TYR A 86 -1.19 -7.93 -5.71
C TYR A 86 -0.90 -6.99 -4.55
N ARG A 87 0.04 -7.37 -3.69
CA ARG A 87 0.65 -6.49 -2.70
C ARG A 87 1.86 -5.80 -3.34
N LEU A 88 2.08 -4.54 -2.99
CA LEU A 88 3.27 -3.79 -3.40
C LEU A 88 4.24 -3.74 -2.22
N GLU A 89 5.45 -4.26 -2.41
CA GLU A 89 6.52 -4.15 -1.41
C GLU A 89 7.11 -2.73 -1.32
N ALA A 90 6.77 -1.86 -2.27
CA ALA A 90 7.28 -0.50 -2.35
C ALA A 90 6.16 0.51 -2.68
N ASP A 91 6.31 1.73 -2.16
CA ASP A 91 5.37 2.82 -2.41
C ASP A 91 5.35 3.20 -3.90
N TRP A 92 4.19 3.03 -4.54
CA TRP A 92 3.89 3.37 -5.93
C TRP A 92 4.28 4.81 -6.29
N SER A 93 4.05 5.71 -5.35
CA SER A 93 4.34 7.15 -5.49
C SER A 93 5.71 7.56 -4.92
N GLY A 94 6.40 6.62 -4.25
CA GLY A 94 7.71 6.84 -3.67
C GLY A 94 8.80 7.05 -4.72
N ALA A 95 9.89 7.74 -4.35
CA ALA A 95 10.96 8.11 -5.28
C ALA A 95 11.61 6.91 -6.01
N GLY A 96 11.56 5.72 -5.41
CA GLY A 96 12.01 4.48 -6.05
C GLY A 96 11.15 4.13 -7.27
N LEU A 97 9.90 3.72 -7.05
CA LEU A 97 8.99 3.28 -8.11
C LEU A 97 8.59 4.42 -9.05
N SER A 98 8.37 5.63 -8.54
CA SER A 98 7.92 6.76 -9.37
C SER A 98 8.96 7.19 -10.42
N SER A 99 10.24 6.89 -10.21
CA SER A 99 11.32 7.13 -11.19
C SER A 99 11.32 6.15 -12.37
N LEU A 100 10.65 5.00 -12.23
CA LEU A 100 10.54 3.99 -13.26
C LEU A 100 9.35 4.27 -14.20
N PRO A 101 9.46 3.92 -15.49
CA PRO A 101 8.30 3.83 -16.38
C PRO A 101 7.22 2.93 -15.76
N VAL A 102 5.95 3.29 -15.94
CA VAL A 102 4.80 2.57 -15.34
C VAL A 102 4.82 1.09 -15.73
N GLU A 103 5.24 0.78 -16.95
CA GLU A 103 5.34 -0.56 -17.51
C GLU A 103 6.35 -1.44 -16.75
N ALA A 104 7.38 -0.83 -16.15
CA ALA A 104 8.40 -1.53 -15.38
C ALA A 104 7.99 -1.75 -13.90
N ARG A 105 6.98 -1.03 -13.41
CA ARG A 105 6.56 -1.09 -12.00
C ARG A 105 5.84 -2.39 -11.64
N GLY A 106 5.24 -3.07 -12.63
CA GLY A 106 4.58 -4.36 -12.41
C GLY A 106 5.51 -5.47 -11.91
N ALA A 107 6.84 -5.31 -12.03
CA ALA A 107 7.81 -6.24 -11.47
C ALA A 107 7.87 -6.24 -9.93
N PHE A 108 7.26 -5.23 -9.29
CA PHE A 108 7.18 -5.09 -7.83
C PHE A 108 5.84 -5.56 -7.26
N PHE A 109 5.01 -6.20 -8.09
CA PHE A 109 3.75 -6.80 -7.67
C PHE A 109 4.00 -8.22 -7.17
N GLU A 110 3.67 -8.46 -5.90
CA GLU A 110 3.64 -9.79 -5.32
C GLU A 110 2.19 -10.27 -5.28
N GLU A 111 1.87 -11.35 -6.00
CA GLU A 111 0.51 -11.90 -5.98
C GLU A 111 0.16 -12.38 -4.58
N THR A 112 -0.99 -11.96 -4.08
CA THR A 112 -1.48 -12.33 -2.75
C THR A 112 -2.85 -13.00 -2.84
N HIS A 113 -3.29 -13.56 -1.72
CA HIS A 113 -4.59 -14.22 -1.64
C HIS A 113 -5.73 -13.22 -1.93
N CYS A 114 -6.73 -13.67 -2.69
CA CYS A 114 -7.91 -12.87 -3.00
C CYS A 114 -9.14 -13.77 -3.08
N GLU A 115 -9.97 -13.76 -2.03
CA GLU A 115 -11.19 -14.60 -2.00
C GLU A 115 -12.26 -14.11 -2.99
N PHE A 116 -12.28 -12.79 -3.26
CA PHE A 116 -13.28 -12.16 -4.12
C PHE A 116 -12.82 -11.94 -5.57
N CYS A 117 -11.65 -12.46 -5.95
CA CYS A 117 -11.19 -12.42 -7.33
C CYS A 117 -11.80 -13.57 -8.14
N THR A 118 -12.25 -13.29 -9.36
CA THR A 118 -12.71 -14.30 -10.31
C THR A 118 -11.52 -14.71 -11.19
N SER A 119 -11.04 -15.93 -11.00
CA SER A 119 -9.92 -16.51 -11.77
C SER A 119 -10.31 -16.84 -13.21
#